data_AF-A0A965XVX9-F1
#
_entry.id   AF-A0A965XVX9-F1
#
_cell.length_a   1.000
_cell.length_b   1.000
_cell.length_c   1.000
_cell.angle_alpha   90.00
_cell.angle_beta   90.00
_cell.angle_gamma   90.00
#
_symmetry.space_group_name_H-M   'P 1'
#
loop_
_entity.id
_entity.type
_entity.pdbx_description
1 polymer ?
#
loop_
_entity_poly.entity_id
_entity_poly.type
_entity_poly.pdbx_seq_one_letter_code
_entity_poly.pdbx_strand_id
1 'polypeptide(L)' 'MKIKKVICSSGKTGFFFDDQKAIKAGAHNDGAFYKGSPATPGFTSVRQAGESISVMFILENGAIAHGDCAAVQ' A
#
# COMPACT_ATOMS: atom_id res chain seq x y z
N MET A 1 19.79 20.11 15.39
CA MET A 1 19.15 18.90 14.85
C MET A 1 18.65 19.19 13.44
N LYS A 2 19.26 18.58 12.42
CA LYS A 2 18.92 18.71 10.98
C LYS A 2 18.81 17.33 10.31
N ILE A 3 17.97 17.24 9.28
CA ILE A 3 17.89 16.07 8.39
C ILE A 3 18.97 16.21 7.31
N LYS A 4 19.84 15.21 7.14
CA LYS A 4 20.90 15.18 6.11
C LYS A 4 20.48 14.47 4.83
N LYS A 5 19.59 13.48 4.93
CA LYS A 5 19.15 12.68 3.79
C LYS A 5 17.75 12.11 4.04
N VAL A 6 16.97 12.01 2.96
CA VAL A 6 15.71 11.26 2.92
C VAL A 6 15.91 10.03 2.05
N ILE A 7 15.41 8.88 2.50
CA ILE A 7 15.33 7.65 1.72
C ILE A 7 13.88 7.21 1.69
N CYS A 8 13.39 6.86 0.49
CA CYS A 8 12.10 6.20 0.30
C CYS A 8 12.33 4.79 -0.20
N SER A 9 11.62 3.81 0.37
CA SER A 9 11.63 2.41 -0.08
C SER A 9 10.21 1.89 -0.21
N SER A 10 9.95 1.11 -1.25
CA SER A 10 8.69 0.37 -1.38
C SER A 10 8.57 -0.69 -0.29
N GLY A 11 7.38 -0.86 0.26
CA GLY A 11 7.04 -1.86 1.26
C GLY A 11 5.69 -2.53 1.00
N LYS A 12 5.34 -3.48 1.86
CA LYS A 12 4.03 -4.13 1.90
C LYS A 12 3.32 -3.78 3.20
N THR A 13 2.00 -3.78 3.17
CA THR A 13 1.16 -3.63 4.36
C THR A 13 0.70 -4.98 4.89
N GLY A 14 0.06 -4.99 6.07
CA GLY A 14 -0.48 -6.22 6.66
C GLY A 14 -1.69 -6.81 5.95
N PHE A 15 -2.24 -6.15 4.92
CA PHE A 15 -3.40 -6.63 4.17
C PHE A 15 -3.37 -6.23 2.68
N PHE A 16 -4.51 -6.36 2.02
CA PHE A 16 -4.71 -6.10 0.59
C PHE A 16 -5.44 -4.77 0.36
N PHE A 17 -5.28 -4.22 -0.85
CA PHE A 17 -6.25 -3.30 -1.40
C PHE A 17 -7.26 -4.09 -2.22
N ASP A 18 -8.52 -3.96 -1.84
CA ASP A 18 -9.67 -4.55 -2.51
C ASP A 18 -10.53 -3.46 -3.14
N ASP A 19 -10.91 -3.70 -4.38
CA ASP A 19 -11.85 -2.87 -5.11
C ASP A 19 -13.26 -3.09 -4.56
N GLN A 20 -13.60 -2.31 -3.54
CA GLN A 20 -14.89 -2.40 -2.87
C GLN A 20 -16.07 -2.20 -3.85
N LYS A 21 -15.88 -1.39 -4.90
CA LYS A 21 -16.91 -1.15 -5.92
C LYS A 21 -17.15 -2.40 -6.76
N ALA A 22 -16.09 -3.07 -7.22
CA ALA A 22 -16.21 -4.33 -7.95
C ALA A 22 -16.82 -5.45 -7.09
N ILE A 23 -16.41 -5.55 -5.81
CA ILE A 23 -16.96 -6.53 -4.87
C ILE A 23 -18.46 -6.30 -4.64
N LYS A 24 -18.87 -5.05 -4.38
CA LYS A 24 -20.30 -4.69 -4.23
C LYS A 24 -21.11 -4.90 -5.51
N ALA A 25 -20.47 -4.87 -6.68
CA ALA A 25 -21.08 -5.18 -7.97
C ALA A 25 -21.14 -6.68 -8.28
N GLY A 26 -20.67 -7.54 -7.37
CA GLY A 26 -20.79 -9.00 -7.49
C GLY A 26 -19.53 -9.72 -7.97
N ALA A 27 -18.34 -9.13 -7.87
CA ALA A 27 -17.10 -9.87 -8.10
C ALA A 27 -17.07 -11.15 -7.23
N HIS A 28 -16.85 -12.29 -7.87
CA HIS A 28 -17.00 -13.60 -7.22
C HIS A 28 -15.72 -14.02 -6.50
N ASN A 29 -15.82 -14.58 -5.29
CA ASN A 29 -14.67 -15.13 -4.59
C ASN A 29 -14.04 -16.30 -5.38
N ASP A 30 -12.71 -16.35 -5.37
CA ASP A 30 -11.88 -17.43 -5.92
C ASP A 30 -10.71 -17.72 -4.98
N GLY A 31 -10.95 -18.57 -3.99
CA GLY A 31 -10.02 -18.78 -2.88
C GLY A 31 -9.75 -17.47 -2.13
N ALA A 32 -8.49 -17.04 -2.11
CA ALA A 32 -8.06 -15.78 -1.50
C ALA A 32 -8.21 -14.55 -2.41
N PHE A 33 -8.68 -14.72 -3.65
CA PHE A 33 -8.83 -13.66 -4.65
C PHE A 33 -10.30 -13.49 -5.07
N TYR A 34 -10.53 -12.60 -6.05
CA TYR A 34 -11.81 -12.38 -6.69
C TYR A 34 -11.69 -12.50 -8.22
N LYS A 35 -12.69 -13.09 -8.86
CA LYS A 35 -12.87 -13.08 -10.33
C LYS A 35 -13.66 -11.85 -10.77
N GLY A 36 -13.30 -11.33 -11.94
CA GLY A 36 -13.94 -10.17 -12.56
C GLY A 36 -12.95 -9.04 -12.84
N SER A 37 -13.45 -7.97 -13.44
CA SER A 37 -12.65 -6.77 -13.73
C SER A 37 -12.77 -5.76 -12.60
N PRO A 38 -11.70 -5.03 -12.25
CA PRO A 38 -11.80 -3.90 -11.34
C PRO A 38 -12.72 -2.82 -11.91
N ALA A 39 -13.41 -2.10 -11.02
CA ALA A 39 -14.35 -1.02 -11.30
C ALA A 39 -13.88 0.35 -10.77
N THR A 40 -12.83 0.37 -9.95
CA THR A 40 -12.22 1.58 -9.36
C THR A 40 -10.94 1.96 -10.11
N PRO A 41 -10.78 3.22 -10.57
CA PRO A 41 -9.56 3.66 -11.24
C PRO A 41 -8.31 3.42 -10.39
N GLY A 42 -7.23 2.95 -11.03
CA GLY A 42 -5.96 2.61 -10.37
C GLY A 42 -5.84 1.15 -9.95
N PHE A 43 -6.95 0.41 -9.82
CA PHE A 43 -6.90 -1.03 -9.60
C PHE A 43 -6.64 -1.78 -10.91
N THR A 44 -5.76 -2.78 -10.86
CA THR A 44 -5.49 -3.69 -12.00
C THR A 44 -6.10 -5.07 -11.79
N SER A 45 -6.49 -5.39 -10.57
CA SER A 45 -7.26 -6.58 -10.17
C SER A 45 -8.21 -6.22 -9.03
N VAL A 46 -9.27 -7.01 -8.83
CA VAL A 46 -10.25 -6.75 -7.76
C VAL A 46 -9.61 -6.82 -6.36
N ARG A 47 -8.59 -7.66 -6.17
CA ARG A 47 -7.72 -7.68 -5.00
C ARG A 47 -6.28 -7.55 -5.45
N GLN A 48 -5.51 -6.68 -4.82
CA GLN A 48 -4.07 -6.52 -5.05
C GLN A 48 -3.32 -6.34 -3.72
N ALA A 49 -2.03 -6.66 -3.71
CA ALA A 49 -1.22 -6.54 -2.49
C ALA A 49 -1.26 -5.09 -1.97
N GLY A 50 -1.49 -4.90 -0.68
CA GLY A 50 -1.38 -3.57 -0.08
C GLY A 50 0.07 -3.11 -0.06
N GLU A 51 0.28 -1.83 -0.35
CA GLU A 51 1.59 -1.23 -0.54
C GLU A 51 1.83 -0.09 0.44
N SER A 52 3.09 0.06 0.84
CA SER A 52 3.55 1.15 1.71
C SER A 52 4.81 1.80 1.14
N ILE A 53 5.13 2.98 1.66
CA ILE A 53 6.41 3.64 1.40
C ILE A 53 7.05 3.93 2.74
N SER A 54 8.18 3.28 3.03
CA SER A 54 9.00 3.64 4.19
C SER A 54 9.76 4.92 3.90
N VAL A 55 9.54 5.92 4.74
CA VAL A 55 10.24 7.21 4.72
C VAL A 55 11.23 7.25 5.87
N MET A 56 12.51 7.35 5.55
CA MET A 56 13.59 7.37 6.53
C MET A 56 14.38 8.67 6.43
N PHE A 57 14.53 9.35 7.57
CA PHE A 57 15.35 10.55 7.70
C PHE A 57 16.64 10.23 8.42
N ILE A 58 17.77 10.38 7.71
CA ILE A 58 19.10 10.29 8.31
C ILE A 58 19.43 11.64 8.94
N LEU A 59 19.57 11.68 10.25
CA LEU A 59 19.84 12.89 11.02
C LEU A 59 21.34 13.18 11.11
N GLU A 60 21.69 14.44 11.42
CA GLU A 60 23.09 14.87 11.51
C GLU A 60 23.93 14.12 12.56
N ASN A 61 23.28 13.57 13.60
CA ASN A 61 23.92 12.76 14.63
C ASN A 61 23.99 11.25 14.30
N GLY A 62 23.57 10.86 13.08
CA GLY A 62 23.58 9.46 12.63
C GLY A 62 22.33 8.64 12.98
N ALA A 63 21.40 9.17 13.77
CA ALA A 63 20.14 8.50 14.04
C ALA A 63 19.24 8.45 12.79
N ILE A 64 18.35 7.46 12.73
CA ILE A 64 17.37 7.30 11.65
C ILE A 64 15.97 7.40 12.25
N ALA A 65 15.24 8.46 11.89
CA ALA A 65 13.80 8.50 12.12
C ALA A 65 13.08 7.78 10.98
N HIS A 66 12.08 6.96 11.30
CA HIS A 66 11.38 6.12 10.34
C HIS A 66 9.87 6.22 10.54
N GLY A 67 9.13 6.29 9.44
CA GLY A 67 7.68 6.15 9.39
C GLY A 67 7.25 5.58 8.05
N ASP A 68 6.10 4.91 8.03
CA ASP A 68 5.56 4.29 6.82
C ASP A 68 4.32 5.05 6.35
N CYS A 69 4.30 5.44 5.07
CA CYS A 69 3.07 5.82 4.40
C CYS A 69 2.26 4.56 4.13
N ALA A 70 1.01 4.53 4.58
CA ALA A 70 0.07 3.48 4.30
C ALA A 70 -1.29 4.10 3.97
N ALA A 71 -2.08 3.40 3.15
CA ALA A 71 -3.48 3.68 2.96
C ALA A 71 -4.31 2.60 3.67
N VAL A 72 -5.47 3.00 4.19
CA VAL A 72 -6.45 2.10 4.81
C VAL A 72 -7.71 2.10 3.95
N GLN A 73 -8.35 0.95 3.88
CA GLN A 73 -9.55 0.70 3.09
C GLN A 73 -10.80 0.65 3.98
#